data_AF-V4TLI3-F1
#
_entry.id   AF-V4TLI3-F1
#
_cell.length_a   1.000
_cell.length_b   1.000
_cell.length_c   1.000
_cell.angle_alpha   90.00
_cell.angle_beta   90.00
_cell.angle_gamma   90.00
#
_symmetry.space_group_name_H-M   'P 1'
#
loop_
_entity.id
_entity.type
_entity.pdbx_description
1 polymer ?
#
loop_
_entity_poly.entity_id
_entity_poly.type
_entity_poly.pdbx_seq_one_letter_code
_entity_poly.pdbx_strand_id
1 'polypeptide(L)' 'PFTAGRYHSLVIEKESFPSDALEVTAWTEDGLIMAARHKKYKHLQGVQFHPESIITTEGKTIVRNFIKMIVRKEAADSQN' A
#
# COMPACT_ATOMS: atom_id res chain seq x y z
N PRO A 1 14.48 -1.45 -0.19
CA PRO A 1 13.82 -1.26 -1.50
C PRO A 1 13.61 -2.62 -2.16
N PHE A 2 12.64 -2.79 -3.06
CA PHE A 2 12.39 -4.03 -3.79
C PHE A 2 11.95 -3.74 -5.24
N THR A 3 12.12 -4.71 -6.13
CA THR A 3 11.66 -4.61 -7.51
C THR A 3 10.17 -4.92 -7.58
N ALA A 4 9.40 -4.06 -8.25
CA ALA A 4 7.96 -4.22 -8.42
C ALA A 4 7.55 -4.05 -9.88
N GLY A 5 6.66 -4.93 -10.36
CA GLY A 5 6.01 -4.76 -11.64
C GLY A 5 5.00 -3.61 -11.60
N ARG A 6 5.05 -2.72 -12.60
CA ARG A 6 4.06 -1.65 -12.80
C ARG A 6 3.58 -1.62 -14.26
N TYR A 7 2.28 -1.49 -14.47
CA TYR A 7 1.68 -1.32 -15.80
C TYR A 7 0.43 -0.45 -15.69
N HIS A 8 0.65 0.85 -15.56
CA HIS A 8 -0.41 1.86 -15.47
C HIS A 8 0.04 3.13 -16.20
N SER A 9 -0.91 3.84 -16.80
CA SER A 9 -0.64 5.09 -17.54
C SER A 9 -0.77 6.35 -16.69
N LEU A 10 -1.41 6.25 -15.53
CA LEU A 10 -1.69 7.36 -14.61
C LEU A 10 -0.89 7.21 -13.33
N VAL A 11 -0.56 8.34 -12.70
CA VAL A 11 0.16 8.40 -11.42
C VAL A 11 -0.57 9.33 -10.45
N ILE A 12 -0.31 9.16 -9.16
CA ILE A 12 -0.79 10.08 -8.14
C ILE A 12 0.03 11.37 -8.20
N GLU A 13 -0.66 12.49 -8.41
CA GLU A 13 -0.08 13.83 -8.35
C GLU A 13 0.25 14.20 -6.89
N LYS A 14 1.44 14.77 -6.65
CA LYS A 14 1.91 15.07 -5.28
C LYS A 14 1.20 16.28 -4.70
N GLU A 15 0.92 17.26 -5.54
CA GLU A 15 0.38 18.57 -5.20
C GLU A 15 -1.07 18.46 -4.69
N SER A 16 -1.84 17.53 -5.27
CA SER A 16 -3.23 17.26 -4.87
C SER A 16 -3.37 16.04 -3.94
N PHE A 17 -2.26 15.48 -3.44
CA PHE A 17 -2.32 14.34 -2.53
C PHE A 17 -3.00 14.72 -1.20
N PRO A 18 -4.06 13.99 -0.77
CA PRO A 18 -4.83 14.33 0.43
C PRO A 18 -4.07 13.95 1.71
N SER A 19 -3.05 14.75 2.03
CA SER A 19 -2.12 14.52 3.13
C SER A 19 -2.75 14.70 4.51
N ASP A 20 -3.96 15.22 4.61
CA ASP A 20 -4.75 15.27 5.84
C ASP A 20 -5.27 13.88 6.24
N ALA A 21 -5.69 13.07 5.26
CA ALA A 21 -6.28 11.75 5.48
C ALA A 21 -5.30 10.58 5.21
N LEU A 22 -4.41 10.73 4.23
CA LEU A 22 -3.51 9.67 3.76
C LEU A 22 -2.04 9.96 4.09
N GLU A 23 -1.26 8.89 4.23
CA GLU A 23 0.21 8.94 4.29
C GLU A 23 0.80 8.10 3.16
N VAL A 24 1.85 8.60 2.51
CA VAL A 24 2.61 7.86 1.50
C VAL A 24 3.45 6.79 2.19
N THR A 25 3.43 5.57 1.67
CA THR A 25 4.13 4.41 2.27
C THR A 25 5.12 3.73 1.32
N ALA A 26 5.08 4.04 0.02
CA ALA A 26 6.09 3.61 -0.94
C ALA A 26 6.23 4.63 -2.07
N TRP A 27 7.45 4.77 -2.58
CA TRP A 27 7.79 5.65 -3.68
C TRP A 27 8.93 5.07 -4.53
N THR A 28 9.03 5.48 -5.78
CA THR A 28 10.17 5.19 -6.67
C THR A 28 11.36 6.10 -6.37
N GLU A 29 12.52 5.84 -6.97
CA GLU A 29 13.71 6.68 -6.81
C GLU A 29 13.53 8.12 -7.32
N ASP A 30 12.76 8.31 -8.40
CA ASP A 30 12.32 9.62 -8.92
C ASP A 30 11.11 10.19 -8.15
N GLY A 31 10.68 9.51 -7.09
CA GLY A 31 9.71 10.00 -6.12
C GLY A 31 8.25 9.87 -6.56
N LEU A 32 7.91 9.05 -7.55
CA LEU A 32 6.51 8.73 -7.87
C LEU A 32 5.90 7.98 -6.69
N ILE A 33 4.68 8.37 -6.30
CA ILE A 33 3.95 7.71 -5.20
C ILE A 33 3.47 6.35 -5.68
N MET A 34 3.87 5.31 -4.96
CA MET A 34 3.58 3.91 -5.30
C MET A 34 2.71 3.19 -4.28
N ALA A 35 2.53 3.75 -3.08
CA ALA A 35 1.58 3.25 -2.11
C ALA A 35 1.17 4.35 -1.12
N ALA A 36 -0.06 4.24 -0.60
CA ALA A 36 -0.59 5.11 0.44
C ALA A 36 -1.45 4.31 1.43
N ARG A 37 -1.57 4.85 2.64
CA ARG A 37 -2.38 4.28 3.73
C ARG A 37 -3.20 5.36 4.40
N HIS A 38 -4.41 5.02 4.83
CA HIS A 38 -5.23 5.95 5.61
C HIS A 38 -4.64 6.14 7.01
N LYS A 39 -4.54 7.38 7.49
CA LYS A 39 -3.94 7.70 8.79
C LYS A 39 -4.72 7.13 9.98
N LYS A 40 -6.05 7.32 10.00
CA LYS A 40 -6.97 6.74 11.01
C LYS A 40 -7.23 5.24 10.79
N TYR A 41 -7.74 4.87 9.61
CA TYR A 41 -8.10 3.49 9.29
C TYR A 41 -6.90 2.73 8.69
N LYS A 42 -5.91 2.38 9.51
CA LYS A 42 -4.63 1.78 9.04
C LYS A 42 -4.78 0.50 8.20
N HIS A 43 -5.93 -0.18 8.27
CA HIS A 43 -6.24 -1.34 7.44
C HIS A 43 -6.59 -0.97 5.98
N LEU A 44 -6.95 0.28 5.70
CA LEU A 44 -7.16 0.79 4.35
C LEU A 44 -5.83 1.22 3.75
N GLN A 45 -5.38 0.46 2.75
CA GLN A 45 -4.10 0.65 2.08
C GLN A 45 -4.29 0.42 0.58
N GLY A 46 -3.58 1.21 -0.22
CA GLY A 46 -3.54 1.06 -1.68
C GLY A 46 -2.10 1.00 -2.17
N VAL A 47 -1.85 0.16 -3.17
CA VAL A 47 -0.57 0.07 -3.90
C VAL A 47 -0.84 0.32 -5.38
N GLN A 48 0.09 1.02 -6.04
CA GLN A 48 -0.01 1.35 -7.46
C GLN A 48 0.74 0.34 -8.34
N PHE A 49 1.72 -0.38 -7.76
CA PHE A 49 2.38 -1.52 -8.39
C PHE A 49 1.54 -2.80 -8.24
N HIS A 50 1.96 -3.84 -8.93
CA HIS A 50 1.26 -5.12 -9.01
C HIS A 50 1.93 -6.16 -8.11
N PRO A 51 1.46 -6.37 -6.86
CA PRO A 51 2.01 -7.40 -5.97
C PRO A 51 1.77 -8.83 -6.48
N GLU A 52 0.86 -9.02 -7.43
CA GLU A 52 0.61 -10.30 -8.09
C GLU A 52 1.62 -10.63 -9.19
N SER A 53 2.35 -9.64 -9.70
CA SER A 53 3.27 -9.81 -10.82
C SER A 53 4.46 -10.70 -10.44
N ILE A 54 4.88 -11.56 -11.37
CA ILE A 54 6.10 -12.38 -11.23
C ILE A 54 7.37 -11.53 -11.04
N ILE A 55 7.34 -10.28 -11.49
CA ILE A 55 8.44 -9.32 -11.36
C ILE A 55 8.54 -8.80 -9.91
N THR A 56 7.42 -8.79 -9.18
CA THR A 56 7.38 -8.26 -7.81
C THR A 56 7.86 -9.30 -6.81
N THR A 57 9.14 -9.22 -6.41
CA THR A 57 9.78 -10.23 -5.55
C THR A 57 9.11 -10.37 -4.19
N GLU A 58 8.56 -9.27 -3.65
CA GLU A 58 7.91 -9.23 -2.33
C GLU A 58 6.39 -9.42 -2.38
N GLY A 59 5.82 -9.73 -3.54
CA GLY A 59 4.38 -9.77 -3.76
C GLY A 59 3.61 -10.61 -2.74
N LYS A 60 4.03 -11.86 -2.56
CA LYS A 60 3.44 -12.79 -1.57
C LYS A 60 3.60 -12.30 -0.13
N THR A 61 4.72 -11.66 0.19
CA THR A 61 4.98 -11.10 1.52
C THR A 61 4.01 -9.96 1.83
N ILE A 62 3.79 -9.06 0.87
CA ILE A 62 2.87 -7.93 0.99
C ILE A 62 1.45 -8.41 1.25
N VAL A 63 0.94 -9.35 0.44
CA VAL A 63 -0.40 -9.93 0.61
C VAL A 63 -0.54 -10.63 1.96
N ARG A 64 0.47 -11.41 2.37
CA ARG A 64 0.46 -12.08 3.68
C ARG A 64 0.41 -11.09 4.84
N ASN A 65 1.15 -9.99 4.75
CA ASN A 65 1.15 -8.96 5.79
C ASN A 65 -0.20 -8.25 5.88
N PHE A 66 -0.85 -7.98 4.74
CA PHE A 66 -2.19 -7.43 4.70
C PHE A 66 -3.20 -8.37 5.40
N ILE A 67 -3.21 -9.66 5.05
CA ILE A 67 -4.10 -10.65 5.69
C ILE A 67 -3.86 -10.72 7.20
N LYS A 68 -2.60 -10.81 7.64
CA LYS A 68 -2.26 -10.83 9.07
C LYS A 68 -2.75 -9.59 9.81
N MET A 69 -2.71 -8.42 9.17
CA MET A 69 -3.22 -7.19 9.74
C MET A 69 -4.75 -7.22 9.88
N ILE A 70 -5.48 -7.70 8.87
CA ILE A 70 -6.94 -7.83 8.93
C ILE A 70 -7.36 -8.78 10.06
N VAL A 71 -6.75 -9.97 10.13
CA VAL A 71 -7.04 -10.95 11.21
C VAL A 71 -6.83 -10.35 12.60
N ARG A 72 -5.73 -9.59 12.79
CA ARG A 72 -5.48 -8.90 14.07
C ARG A 72 -6.52 -7.83 14.39
N LYS A 73 -6.99 -7.10 13.38
CA LYS A 73 -8.04 -6.09 13.53
C LYS A 73 -9.36 -6.73 13.94
N GLU A 74 -9.79 -7.78 13.25
CA GLU A 74 -11.04 -8.50 13.56
C GLU A 74 -11.01 -9.10 14.97
N ALA A 75 -9.86 -9.65 15.38
CA ALA A 75 -9.69 -10.16 16.74
C ALA A 75 -9.79 -9.06 17.81
N ALA A 76 -9.29 -7.85 17.53
CA ALA A 76 -9.41 -6.70 18.43
C ALA A 76 -10.84 -6.15 18.47
N ASP A 77 -11.54 -6.11 17.33
CA ASP A 77 -12.94 -5.66 17.27
C ASP A 77 -13.88 -6.62 18.02
N SER A 78 -13.55 -7.92 18.05
CA SER A 78 -14.35 -8.96 18.74
C SER A 78 -14.14 -8.98 20.27
N GLN A 79 -13.18 -8.20 20.78
CA GLN A 79 -12.86 -8.09 22.21
C GLN A 79 -13.38 -6.80 22.85
N ASN A 80 -14.00 -5.91 22.05
CA ASN A 80 -14.69 -4.69 22.48
C ASN A 80 -16.20 -4.91 22.49
#